data_AF-A0A841TDH6-F1
#
_entry.id   AF-A0A841TDH6-F1
#
_cell.length_a   1.000
_cell.length_b   1.000
_cell.length_c   1.000
_cell.angle_alpha   90.00
_cell.angle_beta   90.00
_cell.angle_gamma   90.00
#
_symmetry.space_group_name_H-M   'P 1'
#
loop_
_entity.id
_entity.type
_entity.pdbx_description
1 polymer ?
#
loop_
_entity_poly.entity_id
_entity_poly.type
_entity_poly.pdbx_seq_one_letter_code
_entity_poly.pdbx_strand_id
1 'polypeptide(L)'
;MEQTYKAEMQRNIEMLLSEKKLSNKSVLVFGHGNGSEAMIDYLAKFGVRTVAILDNNDSKLGQTYQMATTLSPTAIKGYTSENSIVLIASRFFDAMSMQLRRLGYNGEVVKVVDYNSFSEYSLSEETVVRKKARVLRGITTLGKIRTSCQDSHLVICPYNALGDVYWAMAFLPAYLAKHGLQQASVVVTGSGCRQVVEMFGVNQVTELERVEMDELVQAIIYTREGNCIIAHHDRPYTDNIIKYLDKRFLSFVDYYRYAVYGLSKDAPPIPPSIIHEFENKERLVQDKSLILAPYAKSVTQIPDSYWEAVASEYQNKGYFVYTNISGEENAIRGTRPLSVPLTQIISAVEYAGYFIGIRSGLCDIVHTAKCSKKIVFPNGTYSTTPFKVKDFFALSGWEHYTLGPQP
;
A
#
# COMPACT_ATOMS: atom_id res chain seq x y z
N MET A 1 -2.28 12.77 -19.06
CA MET A 1 -2.16 12.78 -17.58
C MET A 1 -1.04 13.69 -17.11
N GLU A 2 0.20 13.56 -17.62
CA GLU A 2 1.33 14.45 -17.28
C GLU A 2 1.09 15.94 -17.63
N GLN A 3 0.54 16.21 -18.82
CA GLN A 3 0.12 17.57 -19.20
C GLN A 3 -0.98 18.11 -18.28
N THR A 4 -1.82 17.25 -17.71
CA THR A 4 -2.94 17.64 -16.84
C THR A 4 -2.45 18.12 -15.49
N TYR A 5 -1.55 17.38 -14.82
CA TYR A 5 -0.99 17.80 -13.53
C TYR A 5 -0.06 19.01 -13.66
N LYS A 6 0.70 19.10 -14.76
CA LYS A 6 1.50 20.29 -15.06
C LYS A 6 0.60 21.51 -15.26
N ALA A 7 -0.46 21.39 -16.07
CA ALA A 7 -1.42 22.47 -16.27
C ALA A 7 -2.14 22.87 -14.96
N GLU A 8 -2.48 21.91 -14.11
CA GLU A 8 -3.07 22.17 -12.79
C GLU A 8 -2.11 22.91 -11.86
N MET A 9 -0.86 22.45 -11.76
CA MET A 9 0.20 23.12 -10.99
C MET A 9 0.40 24.56 -11.47
N GLN A 10 0.49 24.76 -12.79
CA GLN A 10 0.64 26.07 -13.41
C GLN A 10 -0.54 26.98 -13.09
N ARG A 11 -1.77 26.49 -13.29
CA ARG A 11 -3.00 27.23 -12.98
C ARG A 11 -3.07 27.63 -11.51
N ASN A 12 -2.70 26.75 -10.59
CA ASN A 12 -2.72 27.06 -9.16
C ASN A 12 -1.66 28.09 -8.78
N ILE A 13 -0.46 28.02 -9.37
CA ILE A 13 0.59 29.03 -9.16
C ILE A 13 0.17 30.38 -9.75
N GLU A 14 -0.38 30.41 -10.96
CA GLU A 14 -0.91 31.62 -11.61
C GLU A 14 -2.02 32.26 -10.78
N MET A 15 -2.90 31.45 -10.18
CA MET A 15 -3.93 31.93 -9.25
C MET A 15 -3.30 32.60 -8.02
N LEU A 16 -2.33 31.97 -7.37
CA LEU A 16 -1.60 32.56 -6.22
C LEU A 16 -0.89 33.87 -6.59
N LEU A 17 -0.33 33.95 -7.80
CA LEU A 17 0.30 35.16 -8.33
C LEU A 17 -0.74 36.26 -8.57
N SER A 18 -1.87 35.93 -9.19
CA SER A 18 -2.96 36.89 -9.48
C SER A 18 -3.58 37.46 -8.20
N GLU A 19 -3.68 36.65 -7.15
CA GLU A 19 -4.14 37.04 -5.82
C GLU A 19 -3.07 37.76 -4.98
N LYS A 20 -1.86 37.95 -5.53
CA LYS A 20 -0.69 38.54 -4.85
C LYS A 20 -0.30 37.84 -3.55
N LYS A 21 -0.66 36.55 -3.39
CA LYS A 21 -0.36 35.77 -2.18
C LYS A 21 1.13 35.48 -1.98
N LEU A 22 1.89 35.47 -3.07
CA LEU A 22 3.33 35.24 -3.06
C LEU A 22 4.14 36.54 -2.90
N SER A 23 3.50 37.70 -3.04
CA SER A 23 4.17 38.99 -2.98
C SER A 23 4.66 39.27 -1.55
N ASN A 24 5.92 39.66 -1.42
CA ASN A 24 6.58 39.96 -0.14
C ASN A 24 6.59 38.81 0.88
N LYS A 25 6.40 37.56 0.42
CA LYS A 25 6.50 36.36 1.27
C LYS A 25 7.74 35.54 0.93
N SER A 26 8.32 34.95 1.97
CA SER A 26 9.27 33.85 1.86
C SER A 26 8.51 32.61 1.39
N VAL A 27 8.76 32.19 0.15
CA VAL A 27 8.14 30.98 -0.41
C VAL A 27 9.00 29.78 -0.04
N LEU A 28 8.44 28.86 0.72
CA LEU A 28 9.04 27.57 1.04
C LEU A 28 8.32 26.47 0.27
N VAL A 29 9.02 25.38 0.01
CA VAL A 29 8.45 24.18 -0.61
C VAL A 29 8.62 22.99 0.32
N PHE A 30 7.57 22.17 0.52
CA PHE A 30 7.68 20.93 1.32
C PHE A 30 7.70 19.71 0.41
N GLY A 31 8.81 18.98 0.46
CA GLY A 31 9.11 17.73 -0.23
C GLY A 31 10.08 18.02 -1.36
N HIS A 32 11.25 17.37 -1.37
CA HIS A 32 12.26 17.50 -2.41
C HIS A 32 12.14 16.34 -3.40
N GLY A 33 11.53 16.57 -4.56
CA GLY A 33 11.50 15.64 -5.69
C GLY A 33 11.08 16.31 -6.99
N ASN A 34 10.84 15.52 -8.04
CA ASN A 34 10.58 16.08 -9.37
C ASN A 34 9.40 17.08 -9.43
N GLY A 35 8.34 16.83 -8.66
CA GLY A 35 7.18 17.74 -8.60
C GLY A 35 7.51 19.09 -7.96
N SER A 36 8.30 19.09 -6.89
CA SER A 36 8.76 20.33 -6.24
C SER A 36 9.78 21.06 -7.11
N GLU A 37 10.68 20.34 -7.78
CA GLU A 37 11.66 20.93 -8.70
C GLU A 37 10.98 21.61 -9.88
N ALA A 38 10.01 20.95 -10.53
CA ALA A 38 9.22 21.55 -11.60
C ALA A 38 8.41 22.77 -11.13
N MET A 39 7.91 22.73 -9.88
CA MET A 39 7.24 23.88 -9.25
C MET A 39 8.21 25.04 -9.03
N ILE A 40 9.41 24.77 -8.49
CA ILE A 40 10.47 25.77 -8.27
C ILE A 40 10.88 26.42 -9.60
N ASP A 41 11.11 25.63 -10.64
CA ASP A 41 11.45 26.12 -11.98
C ASP A 41 10.35 27.02 -12.55
N TYR A 42 9.08 26.67 -12.32
CA TYR A 42 7.97 27.47 -12.82
C TYR A 42 7.79 28.76 -12.03
N LEU A 43 7.93 28.74 -10.70
CA LEU A 43 7.93 29.94 -9.85
C LEU A 43 9.04 30.92 -10.26
N ALA A 44 10.23 30.40 -10.57
CA ALA A 44 11.38 31.20 -11.00
C ALA A 44 11.09 31.99 -12.30
N LYS A 45 10.27 31.45 -13.22
CA LYS A 45 9.87 32.16 -14.45
C LYS A 45 9.06 33.44 -14.18
N PHE A 46 8.42 33.54 -13.02
CA PHE A 46 7.68 34.71 -12.58
C PHE A 46 8.44 35.55 -11.55
N GLY A 47 9.76 35.31 -11.40
CA GLY A 47 10.59 36.03 -10.45
C GLY A 47 10.34 35.68 -8.98
N VAL A 48 9.57 34.61 -8.70
CA VAL A 48 9.34 34.14 -7.33
C VAL A 48 10.47 33.22 -6.92
N ARG A 49 11.25 33.65 -5.93
CA ARG A 49 12.35 32.87 -5.38
C ARG A 49 11.85 31.93 -4.27
N THR A 50 12.20 30.65 -4.38
CA THR A 50 12.06 29.70 -3.28
C THR A 50 13.23 29.87 -2.30
N VAL A 51 12.93 30.05 -1.02
CA VAL A 51 13.91 30.32 0.04
C VAL A 51 14.54 29.03 0.56
N ALA A 52 13.72 27.99 0.75
CA ALA A 52 14.17 26.68 1.24
C ALA A 52 13.22 25.57 0.78
N ILE A 53 13.75 24.36 0.72
CA ILE A 53 12.98 23.13 0.54
C ILE A 53 12.97 22.41 1.90
N LEU A 54 11.82 22.01 2.41
CA LEU A 54 11.69 21.23 3.64
C LEU A 54 11.54 19.76 3.28
N ASP A 55 12.33 18.85 3.85
CA ASP A 55 12.19 17.40 3.60
C ASP A 55 12.53 16.57 4.85
N ASN A 56 11.80 15.49 5.08
CA ASN A 56 12.02 14.56 6.19
C ASN A 56 13.16 13.56 5.93
N ASN A 57 13.65 13.47 4.69
CA ASN A 57 14.68 12.53 4.32
C ASN A 57 16.08 13.09 4.60
N ASP A 58 16.75 12.53 5.60
CA ASP A 58 18.10 12.92 6.03
C ASP A 58 19.13 12.91 4.89
N SER A 59 19.00 11.99 3.93
CA SER A 59 19.93 11.90 2.78
C SER A 59 19.84 13.10 1.82
N LYS A 60 18.75 13.88 1.89
CA LYS A 60 18.53 15.07 1.06
C LYS A 60 18.89 16.36 1.77
N LEU A 61 19.09 16.35 3.07
CA LEU A 61 19.43 17.54 3.83
C LEU A 61 20.77 18.12 3.34
N GLY A 62 20.82 19.43 3.16
CA GLY A 62 21.98 20.14 2.64
C GLY A 62 22.13 20.12 1.12
N GLN A 63 21.34 19.31 0.39
CA GLN A 63 21.29 19.40 -1.06
C GLN A 63 20.71 20.75 -1.48
N THR A 64 21.18 21.27 -2.62
CA THR A 64 20.68 22.52 -3.19
C THR A 64 20.01 22.24 -4.52
N TYR A 65 18.88 22.90 -4.75
CA TYR A 65 18.26 22.96 -6.07
C TYR A 65 17.99 24.42 -6.40
N GLN A 66 18.50 24.88 -7.55
CA GLN A 66 18.58 26.30 -7.89
C GLN A 66 19.31 27.08 -6.78
N MET A 67 18.60 27.87 -5.98
CA MET A 67 19.13 28.65 -4.87
C MET A 67 18.52 28.27 -3.52
N ALA A 68 17.72 27.19 -3.48
CA ALA A 68 17.05 26.72 -2.28
C ALA A 68 17.79 25.51 -1.72
N THR A 69 18.17 25.59 -0.45
CA THR A 69 18.76 24.47 0.29
C THR A 69 17.67 23.63 0.92
N THR A 70 17.86 22.31 0.89
CA THR A 70 16.98 21.35 1.54
C THR A 70 17.31 21.27 3.02
N LEU A 71 16.32 21.56 3.86
CA LEU A 71 16.41 21.67 5.31
C LEU A 71 15.42 20.70 5.98
N SER A 72 15.69 20.37 7.25
CA SER A 72 14.73 19.67 8.09
C SER A 72 13.46 20.52 8.24
N PRO A 73 12.25 19.92 8.32
CA PRO A 73 11.02 20.70 8.50
C PRO A 73 11.01 21.54 9.77
N THR A 74 11.86 21.22 10.75
CA THR A 74 12.06 22.05 11.96
C THR A 74 12.53 23.48 11.66
N ALA A 75 13.16 23.71 10.50
CA ALA A 75 13.55 25.04 10.03
C ALA A 75 12.35 25.99 9.86
N ILE A 76 11.12 25.46 9.76
CA ILE A 76 9.91 26.28 9.69
C ILE A 76 9.72 27.21 10.90
N LYS A 77 10.32 26.87 12.05
CA LYS A 77 10.30 27.71 13.26
C LYS A 77 10.93 29.09 13.06
N GLY A 78 11.78 29.26 12.04
CA GLY A 78 12.37 30.54 11.67
C GLY A 78 11.45 31.47 10.86
N TYR A 79 10.22 31.04 10.54
CA TYR A 79 9.31 31.76 9.64
C TYR A 79 7.98 32.08 10.35
N THR A 80 7.39 33.24 10.02
CA THR A 80 6.12 33.68 10.61
C THR A 80 4.98 33.57 9.60
N SER A 81 3.73 33.57 10.08
CA SER A 81 2.54 33.48 9.23
C SER A 81 2.36 34.68 8.30
N GLU A 82 2.89 35.83 8.69
CA GLU A 82 2.79 37.08 7.94
C GLU A 82 3.76 37.13 6.76
N ASN A 83 4.97 36.59 6.94
CA ASN A 83 6.07 36.75 6.00
C ASN A 83 6.40 35.50 5.19
N SER A 84 5.62 34.43 5.30
CA SER A 84 5.92 33.17 4.63
C SER A 84 4.69 32.43 4.15
N ILE A 85 4.92 31.53 3.19
CA ILE A 85 3.94 30.61 2.64
C ILE A 85 4.64 29.30 2.30
N VAL A 86 3.99 28.18 2.56
CA VAL A 86 4.52 26.84 2.22
C VAL A 86 3.70 26.24 1.10
N LEU A 87 4.37 25.88 0.01
CA LEU A 87 3.77 25.23 -1.16
C LEU A 87 4.09 23.73 -1.14
N ILE A 88 3.09 22.90 -1.42
CA ILE A 88 3.21 21.45 -1.38
C ILE A 88 2.65 20.86 -2.68
N ALA A 89 3.52 20.16 -3.42
CA ALA A 89 3.17 19.40 -4.61
C ALA A 89 3.29 17.89 -4.32
N SER A 90 2.37 17.34 -3.53
CA SER A 90 2.45 15.97 -3.02
C SER A 90 1.08 15.42 -2.62
N ARG A 91 0.86 14.12 -2.87
CA ARG A 91 -0.30 13.38 -2.35
C ARG A 91 -0.37 13.32 -0.81
N PHE A 92 0.76 13.54 -0.14
CA PHE A 92 0.87 13.52 1.32
C PHE A 92 0.61 14.90 1.95
N PHE A 93 -0.14 15.76 1.25
CA PHE A 93 -0.43 17.13 1.66
C PHE A 93 -0.91 17.25 3.11
N ASP A 94 -1.89 16.43 3.52
CA ASP A 94 -2.49 16.54 4.86
C ASP A 94 -1.49 16.18 5.97
N ALA A 95 -0.71 15.13 5.76
CA ALA A 95 0.33 14.71 6.71
C ALA A 95 1.43 15.77 6.84
N MET A 96 1.90 16.32 5.71
CA MET A 96 2.89 17.39 5.69
C MET A 96 2.35 18.68 6.33
N SER A 97 1.11 19.04 6.04
CA SER A 97 0.45 20.21 6.64
C SER A 97 0.30 20.05 8.15
N MET A 98 -0.18 18.90 8.63
CA MET A 98 -0.24 18.60 10.07
C MET A 98 1.12 18.65 10.73
N GLN A 99 2.17 18.16 10.06
CA GLN A 99 3.53 18.25 10.58
C GLN A 99 3.96 19.70 10.79
N LEU A 100 3.73 20.59 9.82
CA LEU A 100 4.01 22.03 9.97
C LEU A 100 3.24 22.64 11.14
N ARG A 101 1.94 22.29 11.29
CA ARG A 101 1.13 22.75 12.43
C ARG A 101 1.69 22.29 13.77
N ARG A 102 2.09 21.03 13.89
CA ARG A 102 2.73 20.48 15.11
C ARG A 102 4.06 21.15 15.43
N LEU A 103 4.77 21.62 14.41
CA LEU A 103 6.02 22.37 14.56
C LEU A 103 5.79 23.85 14.92
N GLY A 104 4.53 24.29 15.05
CA GLY A 104 4.16 25.64 15.46
C GLY A 104 3.94 26.62 14.30
N TYR A 105 3.94 26.16 13.05
CA TYR A 105 3.72 27.03 11.90
C TYR A 105 2.23 27.33 11.72
N ASN A 106 1.86 28.61 11.78
CA ASN A 106 0.48 29.08 11.62
C ASN A 106 0.24 29.81 10.28
N GLY A 107 1.22 29.82 9.38
CA GLY A 107 1.10 30.47 8.08
C GLY A 107 0.27 29.69 7.06
N GLU A 108 0.14 30.28 5.86
CA GLU A 108 -0.60 29.67 4.76
C GLU A 108 0.17 28.45 4.21
N VAL A 109 -0.53 27.32 4.07
CA VAL A 109 0.01 26.09 3.49
C VAL A 109 -0.89 25.73 2.32
N VAL A 110 -0.33 25.74 1.12
CA VAL A 110 -1.10 25.59 -0.12
C VAL A 110 -0.74 24.28 -0.80
N LYS A 111 -1.78 23.51 -1.10
CA LYS A 111 -1.69 22.36 -1.99
C LYS A 111 -1.66 22.87 -3.42
N VAL A 112 -0.52 22.69 -4.10
CA VAL A 112 -0.37 23.16 -5.48
C VAL A 112 -0.81 22.09 -6.48
N VAL A 113 -0.55 20.82 -6.19
CA VAL A 113 -1.01 19.68 -7.01
C VAL A 113 -0.85 18.38 -6.24
N ASP A 114 -1.71 17.38 -6.51
CA ASP A 114 -1.52 16.00 -6.05
C ASP A 114 -0.45 15.27 -6.88
N TYR A 115 0.82 15.62 -6.63
CA TYR A 115 1.94 14.98 -7.30
C TYR A 115 2.27 13.63 -6.64
N ASN A 116 2.32 12.55 -7.42
CA ASN A 116 2.79 11.26 -6.95
C ASN A 116 4.31 11.14 -7.21
N SER A 117 5.11 11.05 -6.15
CA SER A 117 6.58 10.92 -6.24
C SER A 117 7.05 9.57 -6.78
N PHE A 118 6.17 8.56 -6.83
CA PHE A 118 6.46 7.24 -7.40
C PHE A 118 6.62 7.21 -8.91
N SER A 119 6.40 8.34 -9.53
CA SER A 119 6.54 8.51 -10.94
C SER A 119 7.63 9.54 -11.20
N GLU A 120 8.80 9.02 -11.55
CA GLU A 120 9.93 9.80 -12.04
C GLU A 120 9.53 10.48 -13.36
N TYR A 121 8.96 11.67 -13.26
CA TYR A 121 8.45 12.47 -14.39
C TYR A 121 9.43 13.57 -14.78
N SER A 122 10.67 13.19 -15.07
CA SER A 122 11.58 14.04 -15.84
C SER A 122 11.43 13.69 -17.33
N LEU A 123 11.33 14.72 -18.17
CA LEU A 123 11.38 14.62 -19.64
C LEU A 123 12.83 14.79 -20.15
N SER A 124 13.84 14.71 -19.28
CA SER A 124 15.22 14.69 -19.74
C SER A 124 15.42 13.52 -20.71
N GLU A 125 16.23 13.73 -21.76
CA GLU A 125 16.56 12.67 -22.72
C GLU A 125 17.05 11.41 -22.01
N GLU A 126 17.84 11.59 -20.95
CA GLU A 126 18.29 10.51 -20.07
C GLU A 126 17.14 9.73 -19.42
N THR A 127 16.09 10.41 -18.94
CA THR A 127 14.92 9.75 -18.36
C THR A 127 14.11 9.01 -19.42
N VAL A 128 13.99 9.57 -20.62
CA VAL A 128 13.31 8.91 -21.75
C VAL A 128 14.07 7.66 -22.18
N VAL A 129 15.39 7.74 -22.30
CA VAL A 129 16.26 6.59 -22.63
C VAL A 129 16.14 5.51 -21.55
N ARG A 130 16.22 5.88 -20.27
CA ARG A 130 16.05 4.96 -19.14
C ARG A 130 14.67 4.27 -19.15
N LYS A 131 13.59 5.01 -19.43
CA LYS A 131 12.23 4.46 -19.54
C LYS A 131 12.08 3.50 -20.72
N LYS A 132 12.63 3.85 -21.89
CA LYS A 132 12.68 2.94 -23.04
C LYS A 132 13.44 1.65 -22.70
N ALA A 133 14.58 1.75 -22.03
CA ALA A 133 15.35 0.59 -21.60
C ALA A 133 14.57 -0.30 -20.61
N ARG A 134 13.86 0.30 -19.63
CA ARG A 134 12.97 -0.43 -18.70
C ARG A 134 11.87 -1.17 -19.45
N VAL A 135 11.20 -0.52 -20.40
CA VAL A 135 10.16 -1.15 -21.23
C VAL A 135 10.73 -2.31 -22.04
N LEU A 136 11.90 -2.15 -22.67
CA LEU A 136 12.55 -3.23 -23.44
C LEU A 136 12.90 -4.44 -22.57
N ARG A 137 13.39 -4.21 -21.34
CA ARG A 137 13.61 -5.30 -20.38
C ARG A 137 12.30 -5.98 -19.99
N GLY A 138 11.26 -5.20 -19.70
CA GLY A 138 9.93 -5.73 -19.43
C GLY A 138 9.34 -6.54 -20.59
N ILE A 139 9.54 -6.12 -21.85
CA ILE A 139 9.14 -6.86 -23.05
C ILE A 139 9.90 -8.19 -23.12
N THR A 140 11.20 -8.17 -22.80
CA THR A 140 12.01 -9.40 -22.74
C THR A 140 11.49 -10.35 -21.68
N THR A 141 11.16 -9.84 -20.48
CA THR A 141 10.57 -10.64 -19.39
C THR A 141 9.20 -11.21 -19.79
N LEU A 142 8.33 -10.39 -20.39
CA LEU A 142 7.04 -10.84 -20.91
C LEU A 142 7.22 -11.97 -21.95
N GLY A 143 8.17 -11.82 -22.87
CA GLY A 143 8.51 -12.85 -23.85
C GLY A 143 8.94 -14.16 -23.21
N LYS A 144 9.81 -14.12 -22.19
CA LYS A 144 10.23 -15.31 -21.43
C LYS A 144 9.06 -16.02 -20.76
N ILE A 145 8.18 -15.25 -20.11
CA ILE A 145 6.97 -15.78 -19.47
C ILE A 145 6.08 -16.44 -20.53
N ARG A 146 5.79 -15.75 -21.63
CA ARG A 146 4.99 -16.28 -22.74
C ARG A 146 5.53 -17.57 -23.35
N THR A 147 6.86 -17.72 -23.44
CA THR A 147 7.46 -18.99 -23.88
C THR A 147 7.18 -20.14 -22.91
N SER A 148 7.10 -19.88 -21.61
CA SER A 148 6.81 -20.89 -20.58
C SER A 148 5.31 -21.21 -20.40
N CYS A 149 4.43 -20.28 -20.78
CA CYS A 149 2.98 -20.42 -20.64
C CYS A 149 2.23 -19.91 -21.88
N GLN A 150 2.54 -20.55 -23.02
CA GLN A 150 1.99 -20.17 -24.32
C GLN A 150 0.45 -20.14 -24.27
N ASP A 151 -0.14 -19.06 -24.80
CA ASP A 151 -1.58 -18.79 -24.87
C ASP A 151 -2.34 -18.65 -23.54
N SER A 152 -1.70 -18.92 -22.40
CA SER A 152 -2.33 -18.78 -21.08
C SER A 152 -2.65 -17.32 -20.75
N HIS A 153 -3.80 -17.06 -20.16
CA HIS A 153 -4.11 -15.73 -19.65
C HIS A 153 -3.22 -15.42 -18.45
N LEU A 154 -2.58 -14.23 -18.42
CA LEU A 154 -1.69 -13.86 -17.31
C LEU A 154 -2.43 -13.05 -16.25
N VAL A 155 -2.29 -13.44 -15.00
CA VAL A 155 -2.75 -12.66 -13.84
C VAL A 155 -1.53 -12.11 -13.12
N ILE A 156 -1.34 -10.79 -13.19
CA ILE A 156 -0.16 -10.11 -12.65
C ILE A 156 -0.50 -9.51 -11.30
N CYS A 157 0.13 -10.01 -10.23
CA CYS A 157 0.03 -9.48 -8.88
C CYS A 157 1.31 -8.66 -8.57
N PRO A 158 1.27 -7.32 -8.73
CA PRO A 158 2.48 -6.51 -8.85
C PRO A 158 3.21 -6.22 -7.54
N TYR A 159 2.61 -6.52 -6.39
CA TYR A 159 3.16 -6.18 -5.08
C TYR A 159 3.32 -7.41 -4.19
N ASN A 160 4.32 -7.37 -3.30
CA ASN A 160 4.52 -8.39 -2.28
C ASN A 160 3.53 -8.15 -1.12
N ALA A 161 2.26 -8.44 -1.39
CA ALA A 161 1.13 -8.16 -0.51
C ALA A 161 0.20 -9.37 -0.46
N LEU A 162 0.28 -10.13 0.64
CA LEU A 162 -0.46 -11.40 0.79
C LEU A 162 -1.97 -11.24 0.67
N GLY A 163 -2.54 -10.15 1.22
CA GLY A 163 -3.98 -9.91 1.17
C GLY A 163 -4.49 -9.63 -0.25
N ASP A 164 -3.74 -8.82 -1.01
CA ASP A 164 -4.02 -8.54 -2.42
C ASP A 164 -4.01 -9.82 -3.25
N VAL A 165 -2.98 -10.65 -3.08
CA VAL A 165 -2.88 -11.94 -3.79
C VAL A 165 -3.99 -12.90 -3.36
N TYR A 166 -4.31 -12.96 -2.06
CA TYR A 166 -5.41 -13.80 -1.55
C TYR A 166 -6.73 -13.46 -2.23
N TRP A 167 -7.12 -12.18 -2.28
CA TRP A 167 -8.38 -11.79 -2.91
C TRP A 167 -8.35 -11.88 -4.43
N ALA A 168 -7.20 -11.64 -5.06
CA ALA A 168 -7.01 -11.94 -6.48
C ALA A 168 -7.31 -13.43 -6.77
N MET A 169 -6.75 -14.34 -5.98
CA MET A 169 -6.97 -15.78 -6.17
C MET A 169 -8.39 -16.22 -5.78
N ALA A 170 -8.96 -15.67 -4.71
CA ALA A 170 -10.30 -16.00 -4.25
C ALA A 170 -11.38 -15.68 -5.30
N PHE A 171 -11.19 -14.64 -6.11
CA PHE A 171 -12.11 -14.29 -7.19
C PHE A 171 -11.67 -14.80 -8.58
N LEU A 172 -10.47 -15.38 -8.70
CA LEU A 172 -9.94 -15.85 -9.97
C LEU A 172 -10.88 -16.84 -10.70
N PRO A 173 -11.48 -17.86 -10.05
CA PRO A 173 -12.37 -18.78 -10.75
C PRO A 173 -13.59 -18.09 -11.39
N ALA A 174 -14.18 -17.11 -10.68
CA ALA A 174 -15.30 -16.33 -11.22
C ALA A 174 -14.86 -15.45 -12.39
N TYR A 175 -13.65 -14.88 -12.32
CA TYR A 175 -13.05 -14.14 -13.42
C TYR A 175 -12.81 -15.02 -14.66
N LEU A 176 -12.23 -16.21 -14.47
CA LEU A 176 -11.98 -17.17 -15.55
C LEU A 176 -13.28 -17.60 -16.22
N ALA A 177 -14.30 -17.97 -15.43
CA ALA A 177 -15.62 -18.35 -15.92
C ALA A 177 -16.28 -17.24 -16.75
N LYS A 178 -16.22 -15.98 -16.27
CA LYS A 178 -16.77 -14.82 -16.98
C LYS A 178 -16.11 -14.60 -18.36
N HIS A 179 -14.84 -14.94 -18.51
CA HIS A 179 -14.08 -14.72 -19.75
C HIS A 179 -13.92 -15.98 -20.60
N GLY A 180 -14.56 -17.09 -20.24
CA GLY A 180 -14.45 -18.36 -20.97
C GLY A 180 -13.04 -18.97 -20.90
N LEU A 181 -12.26 -18.65 -19.87
CA LEU A 181 -10.91 -19.13 -19.65
C LEU A 181 -10.94 -20.38 -18.76
N GLN A 182 -10.13 -21.40 -19.09
CA GLN A 182 -10.03 -22.63 -18.29
C GLN A 182 -8.97 -22.52 -17.19
N GLN A 183 -7.89 -21.79 -17.47
CA GLN A 183 -6.77 -21.61 -16.57
C GLN A 183 -6.08 -20.27 -16.81
N ALA A 184 -5.30 -19.83 -15.84
CA ALA A 184 -4.41 -18.69 -15.95
C ALA A 184 -3.04 -19.03 -15.35
N SER A 185 -2.02 -18.34 -15.84
CA SER A 185 -0.70 -18.32 -15.22
C SER A 185 -0.58 -17.06 -14.37
N VAL A 186 -0.07 -17.21 -13.15
CA VAL A 186 -0.03 -16.11 -12.19
C VAL A 186 1.42 -15.64 -12.03
N VAL A 187 1.63 -14.33 -12.10
CA VAL A 187 2.95 -13.73 -11.88
C VAL A 187 2.89 -12.94 -10.57
N VAL A 188 3.78 -13.26 -9.64
CA VAL A 188 3.82 -12.66 -8.29
C VAL A 188 5.21 -12.12 -7.98
N THR A 189 5.32 -11.39 -6.87
CA THR A 189 6.61 -11.04 -6.28
C THR A 189 6.68 -11.49 -4.82
N GLY A 190 7.73 -12.23 -4.49
CA GLY A 190 7.99 -12.79 -3.17
C GLY A 190 7.35 -14.16 -2.92
N SER A 191 8.13 -15.03 -2.27
CA SER A 191 7.78 -16.43 -2.00
C SER A 191 6.50 -16.61 -1.17
N GLY A 192 6.19 -15.69 -0.27
CA GLY A 192 4.93 -15.71 0.48
C GLY A 192 3.70 -15.55 -0.43
N CYS A 193 3.79 -14.67 -1.43
CA CYS A 193 2.72 -14.49 -2.42
C CYS A 193 2.61 -15.74 -3.31
N ARG A 194 3.74 -16.33 -3.72
CA ARG A 194 3.77 -17.60 -4.46
C ARG A 194 3.04 -18.71 -3.70
N GLN A 195 3.32 -18.88 -2.40
CA GLN A 195 2.63 -19.86 -1.56
C GLN A 195 1.12 -19.61 -1.49
N VAL A 196 0.68 -18.35 -1.37
CA VAL A 196 -0.76 -18.04 -1.39
C VAL A 196 -1.40 -18.48 -2.70
N VAL A 197 -0.76 -18.24 -3.84
CA VAL A 197 -1.26 -18.72 -5.15
C VAL A 197 -1.38 -20.25 -5.20
N GLU A 198 -0.35 -20.94 -4.72
CA GLU A 198 -0.33 -22.41 -4.65
C GLU A 198 -1.43 -22.97 -3.73
N MET A 199 -1.78 -22.26 -2.64
CA MET A 199 -2.91 -22.64 -1.77
C MET A 199 -4.26 -22.66 -2.50
N PHE A 200 -4.41 -21.95 -3.62
CA PHE A 200 -5.60 -21.98 -4.47
C PHE A 200 -5.50 -23.01 -5.62
N GLY A 201 -4.49 -23.89 -5.61
CA GLY A 201 -4.32 -24.95 -6.60
C GLY A 201 -3.82 -24.47 -7.96
N VAL A 202 -3.30 -23.24 -8.05
CA VAL A 202 -2.72 -22.72 -9.28
C VAL A 202 -1.26 -23.16 -9.38
N ASN A 203 -0.98 -24.02 -10.37
CA ASN A 203 0.35 -24.63 -10.54
C ASN A 203 1.30 -23.79 -11.40
N GLN A 204 0.77 -22.95 -12.31
CA GLN A 204 1.60 -22.13 -13.19
C GLN A 204 1.85 -20.77 -12.54
N VAL A 205 2.89 -20.71 -11.71
CA VAL A 205 3.28 -19.49 -10.99
C VAL A 205 4.69 -19.07 -11.36
N THR A 206 4.84 -17.83 -11.78
CA THR A 206 6.15 -17.19 -11.98
C THR A 206 6.40 -16.18 -10.87
N GLU A 207 7.50 -16.36 -10.13
CA GLU A 207 7.96 -15.37 -9.17
C GLU A 207 9.00 -14.45 -9.83
N LEU A 208 8.81 -13.15 -9.66
CA LEU A 208 9.73 -12.12 -10.14
C LEU A 208 10.23 -11.25 -8.99
N GLU A 209 11.45 -10.76 -9.15
CA GLU A 209 11.96 -9.69 -8.31
C GLU A 209 11.17 -8.39 -8.55
N ARG A 210 11.16 -7.51 -7.55
CA ARG A 210 10.37 -6.26 -7.60
C ARG A 210 10.68 -5.43 -8.85
N VAL A 211 11.95 -5.31 -9.20
CA VAL A 211 12.39 -4.51 -10.36
C VAL A 211 11.88 -5.12 -11.67
N GLU A 212 11.97 -6.44 -11.81
CA GLU A 212 11.46 -7.16 -12.99
C GLU A 212 9.95 -7.05 -13.11
N MET A 213 9.23 -7.13 -11.98
CA MET A 213 7.78 -6.96 -11.92
C MET A 213 7.36 -5.54 -12.36
N ASP A 214 8.03 -4.50 -11.85
CA ASP A 214 7.75 -3.11 -12.24
C ASP A 214 8.01 -2.86 -13.73
N GLU A 215 9.06 -3.48 -14.29
CA GLU A 215 9.39 -3.42 -15.71
C GLU A 215 8.36 -4.20 -16.57
N LEU A 216 7.93 -5.39 -16.11
CA LEU A 216 6.88 -6.18 -16.75
C LEU A 216 5.56 -5.42 -16.82
N VAL A 217 5.11 -4.83 -15.71
CA VAL A 217 3.88 -4.02 -15.66
C VAL A 217 3.95 -2.85 -16.63
N GLN A 218 5.11 -2.17 -16.71
CA GLN A 218 5.32 -1.09 -17.69
C GLN A 218 5.25 -1.59 -19.13
N ALA A 219 5.86 -2.73 -19.43
CA ALA A 219 5.81 -3.33 -20.76
C ALA A 219 4.38 -3.73 -21.15
N ILE A 220 3.62 -4.36 -20.26
CA ILE A 220 2.21 -4.71 -20.47
C ILE A 220 1.38 -3.48 -20.83
N ILE A 221 1.52 -2.41 -20.06
CA ILE A 221 0.80 -1.15 -20.30
C ILE A 221 1.23 -0.52 -21.64
N TYR A 222 2.53 -0.49 -21.92
CA TYR A 222 3.09 0.15 -23.11
C TYR A 222 2.73 -0.59 -24.39
N THR A 223 2.84 -1.92 -24.38
CA THR A 223 2.53 -2.79 -25.52
C THR A 223 1.03 -3.07 -25.67
N ARG A 224 0.23 -2.70 -24.66
CA ARG A 224 -1.21 -2.98 -24.59
C ARG A 224 -1.51 -4.48 -24.70
N GLU A 225 -0.73 -5.27 -23.96
CA GLU A 225 -0.88 -6.73 -23.91
C GLU A 225 -2.30 -7.10 -23.45
N GLY A 226 -3.10 -7.64 -24.36
CA GLY A 226 -4.52 -7.90 -24.12
C GLY A 226 -4.82 -9.22 -23.43
N ASN A 227 -3.91 -10.20 -23.48
CA ASN A 227 -4.11 -11.51 -22.85
C ASN A 227 -3.56 -11.54 -21.42
N CYS A 228 -3.80 -10.48 -20.66
CA CYS A 228 -3.43 -10.40 -19.25
C CYS A 228 -4.35 -9.47 -18.47
N ILE A 229 -4.26 -9.56 -17.14
CA ILE A 229 -4.84 -8.61 -16.20
C ILE A 229 -3.82 -8.26 -15.12
N ILE A 230 -3.73 -6.98 -14.78
CA ILE A 230 -2.99 -6.52 -13.60
C ILE A 230 -3.96 -6.54 -12.43
N ALA A 231 -3.85 -7.56 -11.59
CA ALA A 231 -4.77 -7.83 -10.49
C ALA A 231 -4.42 -6.99 -9.25
N HIS A 232 -4.64 -5.68 -9.35
CA HIS A 232 -4.44 -4.76 -8.23
C HIS A 232 -5.31 -3.52 -8.35
N HIS A 233 -5.94 -3.07 -7.26
CA HIS A 233 -6.87 -1.94 -7.26
C HIS A 233 -6.25 -0.60 -7.68
N ASP A 234 -4.94 -0.43 -7.49
CA ASP A 234 -4.19 0.79 -7.90
C ASP A 234 -3.51 0.68 -9.28
N ARG A 235 -3.70 -0.42 -10.03
CA ARG A 235 -3.05 -0.65 -11.34
C ARG A 235 -4.00 -1.29 -12.38
N PRO A 236 -3.78 -1.07 -13.69
CA PRO A 236 -2.90 -0.07 -14.27
C PRO A 236 -3.42 1.32 -13.88
N TYR A 237 -2.60 2.38 -13.89
CA TYR A 237 -2.98 3.73 -13.43
C TYR A 237 -4.12 4.40 -14.23
N THR A 238 -4.93 3.64 -14.93
CA THR A 238 -6.12 4.04 -15.66
C THR A 238 -7.21 4.38 -14.66
N ASP A 239 -7.37 5.69 -14.44
CA ASP A 239 -8.53 6.33 -13.83
C ASP A 239 -8.84 5.93 -12.40
N ASN A 240 -7.97 6.38 -11.49
CA ASN A 240 -8.24 6.67 -10.07
C ASN A 240 -9.50 5.98 -9.51
N ILE A 241 -9.49 4.66 -9.38
CA ILE A 241 -10.60 3.96 -8.73
C ILE A 241 -10.67 4.41 -7.26
N ILE A 242 -9.55 4.83 -6.66
CA ILE A 242 -9.52 5.58 -5.39
C ILE A 242 -10.35 6.87 -5.42
N LYS A 243 -10.42 7.63 -6.52
CA LYS A 243 -11.31 8.80 -6.62
C LYS A 243 -12.80 8.43 -6.64
N TYR A 244 -13.14 7.17 -6.91
CA TYR A 244 -14.50 6.67 -6.75
C TYR A 244 -14.83 6.31 -5.30
N LEU A 245 -13.83 6.01 -4.43
CA LEU A 245 -14.08 5.89 -2.98
C LEU A 245 -14.72 7.16 -2.45
N ASP A 246 -14.17 8.32 -2.81
CA ASP A 246 -14.68 9.62 -2.35
C ASP A 246 -16.17 9.84 -2.70
N LYS A 247 -16.70 9.12 -3.69
CA LYS A 247 -18.10 9.23 -4.14
C LYS A 247 -18.98 8.06 -3.70
N ARG A 248 -18.42 6.85 -3.53
CA ARG A 248 -19.13 5.62 -3.12
C ARG A 248 -18.17 4.70 -2.38
N PHE A 249 -18.51 4.37 -1.14
CA PHE A 249 -17.74 3.44 -0.33
C PHE A 249 -17.74 2.03 -0.96
N LEU A 250 -16.55 1.44 -1.10
CA LEU A 250 -16.33 0.04 -1.44
C LEU A 250 -15.35 -0.56 -0.42
N SER A 251 -15.65 -1.75 0.10
CA SER A 251 -14.70 -2.49 0.92
C SER A 251 -13.52 -2.98 0.09
N PHE A 252 -12.41 -3.33 0.74
CA PHE A 252 -11.24 -3.92 0.09
C PHE A 252 -11.57 -5.19 -0.70
N VAL A 253 -12.47 -6.03 -0.17
CA VAL A 253 -12.94 -7.24 -0.86
C VAL A 253 -13.73 -6.90 -2.12
N ASP A 254 -14.61 -5.89 -2.02
CA ASP A 254 -15.42 -5.42 -3.14
C ASP A 254 -14.57 -4.79 -4.25
N TYR A 255 -13.42 -4.21 -3.91
CA TYR A 255 -12.45 -3.72 -4.89
C TYR A 255 -11.96 -4.84 -5.81
N TYR A 256 -11.57 -5.97 -5.25
CA TYR A 256 -11.15 -7.12 -6.06
C TYR A 256 -12.30 -7.66 -6.91
N ARG A 257 -13.50 -7.73 -6.34
CA ARG A 257 -14.69 -8.18 -7.08
C ARG A 257 -15.03 -7.24 -8.25
N TYR A 258 -15.28 -5.97 -7.98
CA TYR A 258 -15.85 -5.03 -8.96
C TYR A 258 -14.79 -4.32 -9.79
N ALA A 259 -13.77 -3.75 -9.13
CA ALA A 259 -12.83 -2.86 -9.80
C ALA A 259 -11.74 -3.66 -10.54
N VAL A 260 -11.19 -4.68 -9.89
CA VAL A 260 -10.13 -5.50 -10.49
C VAL A 260 -10.72 -6.45 -11.52
N TYR A 261 -11.67 -7.30 -11.15
CA TYR A 261 -12.20 -8.35 -12.05
C TYR A 261 -13.51 -8.02 -12.78
N GLY A 262 -14.17 -6.90 -12.45
CA GLY A 262 -15.42 -6.51 -13.10
C GLY A 262 -16.57 -7.49 -12.86
N LEU A 263 -16.57 -8.22 -11.74
CA LEU A 263 -17.56 -9.26 -11.42
C LEU A 263 -18.87 -8.65 -10.89
N SER A 264 -19.96 -9.41 -10.96
CA SER A 264 -21.23 -9.02 -10.32
C SER A 264 -21.16 -9.23 -8.81
N LYS A 265 -22.11 -8.61 -8.08
CA LYS A 265 -22.22 -8.74 -6.60
C LYS A 265 -22.40 -10.18 -6.13
N ASP A 266 -22.96 -11.04 -6.98
CA ASP A 266 -23.31 -12.42 -6.66
C ASP A 266 -22.13 -13.37 -6.88
N ALA A 267 -21.00 -12.89 -7.43
CA ALA A 267 -19.79 -13.69 -7.57
C ALA A 267 -19.15 -13.92 -6.18
N PRO A 268 -19.17 -15.17 -5.67
CA PRO A 268 -18.62 -15.47 -4.36
C PRO A 268 -17.09 -15.59 -4.46
N PRO A 269 -16.33 -15.10 -3.45
CA PRO A 269 -14.95 -15.53 -3.29
C PRO A 269 -14.91 -17.00 -2.87
N ILE A 270 -13.93 -17.75 -3.35
CA ILE A 270 -13.68 -19.13 -2.89
C ILE A 270 -12.59 -19.17 -1.81
N PRO A 271 -12.61 -20.16 -0.89
CA PRO A 271 -11.49 -20.41 0.01
C PRO A 271 -10.30 -21.04 -0.74
N PRO A 272 -9.08 -21.00 -0.17
CA PRO A 272 -7.97 -21.83 -0.64
C PRO A 272 -8.35 -23.32 -0.55
N SER A 273 -7.96 -24.09 -1.56
CA SER A 273 -8.28 -25.52 -1.69
C SER A 273 -7.16 -26.45 -1.22
N ILE A 274 -5.92 -25.96 -1.15
CA ILE A 274 -4.75 -26.70 -0.70
C ILE A 274 -4.32 -26.12 0.65
N ILE A 275 -4.65 -26.83 1.71
CA ILE A 275 -4.29 -26.50 3.09
C ILE A 275 -3.58 -27.72 3.66
N HIS A 276 -2.39 -27.51 4.22
CA HIS A 276 -1.64 -28.58 4.88
C HIS A 276 -1.98 -28.63 6.36
N GLU A 277 -1.99 -29.84 6.90
CA GLU A 277 -2.10 -30.05 8.34
C GLU A 277 -0.94 -29.38 9.06
N PHE A 278 -1.24 -28.72 10.18
CA PHE A 278 -0.19 -28.17 11.03
C PHE A 278 0.59 -29.32 11.66
N GLU A 279 1.88 -29.39 11.40
CA GLU A 279 2.71 -30.53 11.82
C GLU A 279 3.03 -30.49 13.31
N ASN A 280 3.19 -29.30 13.89
CA ASN A 280 3.64 -29.13 15.28
C ASN A 280 2.48 -28.95 16.26
N LYS A 281 1.40 -29.73 16.11
CA LYS A 281 0.19 -29.62 16.96
C LYS A 281 0.48 -29.83 18.44
N GLU A 282 1.50 -30.62 18.78
CA GLU A 282 1.97 -30.84 20.15
C GLU A 282 2.49 -29.55 20.84
N ARG A 283 2.84 -28.52 20.07
CA ARG A 283 3.17 -27.20 20.61
C ARG A 283 1.95 -26.42 21.07
N LEU A 284 0.75 -26.79 20.61
CA LEU A 284 -0.51 -26.12 20.90
C LEU A 284 -1.40 -27.02 21.77
N VAL A 285 -2.27 -26.38 22.55
CA VAL A 285 -3.38 -27.06 23.22
C VAL A 285 -4.67 -26.75 22.46
N GLN A 286 -5.33 -27.80 21.98
CA GLN A 286 -6.55 -27.68 21.18
C GLN A 286 -7.60 -26.84 21.88
N ASP A 287 -8.19 -25.86 21.17
CA ASP A 287 -9.22 -24.94 21.66
C ASP A 287 -8.86 -24.12 22.93
N LYS A 288 -7.58 -24.15 23.31
CA LYS A 288 -7.03 -23.47 24.49
C LYS A 288 -5.78 -22.66 24.16
N SER A 289 -5.51 -22.45 22.87
CA SER A 289 -4.38 -21.65 22.41
C SER A 289 -4.84 -20.39 21.71
N LEU A 290 -4.20 -19.27 22.03
CA LEU A 290 -4.36 -18.01 21.31
C LEU A 290 -3.11 -17.77 20.47
N ILE A 291 -3.30 -17.61 19.15
CA ILE A 291 -2.26 -17.15 18.24
C ILE A 291 -2.44 -15.65 18.00
N LEU A 292 -1.46 -14.86 18.41
CA LEU A 292 -1.36 -13.43 18.13
C LEU A 292 -0.61 -13.19 16.82
N ALA A 293 -1.09 -12.28 16.00
CA ALA A 293 -0.38 -11.76 14.83
C ALA A 293 -0.28 -10.21 14.93
N PRO A 294 0.67 -9.68 15.72
CA PRO A 294 0.71 -8.27 16.08
C PRO A 294 1.33 -7.36 15.01
N TYR A 295 1.98 -7.95 13.98
CA TYR A 295 2.74 -7.22 12.98
C TYR A 295 1.98 -7.04 11.66
N ALA A 296 2.04 -5.83 11.08
CA ALA A 296 1.55 -5.53 9.75
C ALA A 296 2.47 -4.59 8.97
N LYS A 297 2.47 -4.72 7.64
CA LYS A 297 3.23 -3.81 6.76
C LYS A 297 2.44 -2.56 6.35
N SER A 298 1.12 -2.67 6.24
CA SER A 298 0.28 -1.67 5.54
C SER A 298 -0.55 -0.77 6.45
N VAL A 299 -0.56 -1.02 7.76
CA VAL A 299 -1.29 -0.22 8.74
C VAL A 299 -0.36 0.23 9.86
N THR A 300 -0.72 1.33 10.53
CA THR A 300 0.02 1.83 11.68
C THR A 300 0.18 0.73 12.73
N GLN A 301 1.42 0.49 13.15
CA GLN A 301 1.75 -0.49 14.17
C GLN A 301 1.03 -0.17 15.47
N ILE A 302 0.61 -1.23 16.16
CA ILE A 302 -0.02 -1.15 17.48
C ILE A 302 1.09 -1.37 18.53
N PRO A 303 1.18 -0.54 19.58
CA PRO A 303 2.23 -0.69 20.58
C PRO A 303 2.24 -2.07 21.24
N ASP A 304 3.43 -2.61 21.51
CA ASP A 304 3.60 -3.92 22.16
C ASP A 304 2.85 -3.99 23.49
N SER A 305 2.77 -2.90 24.25
CA SER A 305 2.05 -2.84 25.52
C SER A 305 0.57 -3.22 25.42
N TYR A 306 -0.08 -2.94 24.27
CA TYR A 306 -1.44 -3.40 24.02
C TYR A 306 -1.49 -4.92 23.86
N TRP A 307 -0.57 -5.48 23.09
CA TRP A 307 -0.48 -6.92 22.87
C TRP A 307 -0.09 -7.67 24.15
N GLU A 308 0.79 -7.11 24.98
CA GLU A 308 1.15 -7.62 26.30
C GLU A 308 -0.09 -7.68 27.23
N ALA A 309 -0.94 -6.65 27.19
CA ALA A 309 -2.19 -6.63 27.96
C ALA A 309 -3.18 -7.70 27.47
N VAL A 310 -3.34 -7.86 26.16
CA VAL A 310 -4.16 -8.93 25.56
C VAL A 310 -3.62 -10.31 25.94
N ALA A 311 -2.30 -10.52 25.87
CA ALA A 311 -1.67 -11.77 26.26
C ALA A 311 -1.95 -12.11 27.73
N SER A 312 -1.75 -11.13 28.63
CA SER A 312 -1.99 -11.28 30.07
C SER A 312 -3.46 -11.61 30.36
N GLU A 313 -4.40 -10.96 29.68
CA GLU A 313 -5.84 -11.22 29.85
C GLU A 313 -6.20 -12.67 29.48
N TYR A 314 -5.71 -13.17 28.34
CA TYR A 314 -5.99 -14.54 27.91
C TYR A 314 -5.28 -15.59 28.78
N GLN A 315 -4.07 -15.31 29.24
CA GLN A 315 -3.37 -16.19 30.19
C GLN A 315 -4.15 -16.33 31.51
N ASN A 316 -4.68 -15.22 32.03
CA ASN A 316 -5.53 -15.24 33.23
C ASN A 316 -6.84 -16.04 33.04
N LYS A 317 -7.30 -16.18 31.79
CA LYS A 317 -8.44 -17.04 31.42
C LYS A 317 -8.04 -18.50 31.15
N GLY A 318 -6.77 -18.86 31.36
CA GLY A 318 -6.24 -20.21 31.19
C GLY A 318 -5.90 -20.59 29.76
N TYR A 319 -5.64 -19.61 28.87
CA TYR A 319 -5.16 -19.86 27.51
C TYR A 319 -3.64 -19.88 27.43
N PHE A 320 -3.11 -20.70 26.52
CA PHE A 320 -1.71 -20.65 26.10
C PHE A 320 -1.56 -19.61 24.98
N VAL A 321 -0.75 -18.58 25.21
CA VAL A 321 -0.63 -17.45 24.26
C VAL A 321 0.68 -17.51 23.50
N TYR A 322 0.57 -17.45 22.17
CA TYR A 322 1.66 -17.52 21.21
C TYR A 322 1.69 -16.24 20.37
N THR A 323 2.89 -15.77 20.03
CA THR A 323 3.07 -14.75 18.98
C THR A 323 3.54 -15.44 17.71
N ASN A 324 2.76 -15.32 16.63
CA ASN A 324 3.17 -15.72 15.31
C ASN A 324 4.24 -14.75 14.78
N ILE A 325 5.44 -15.26 14.53
CA ILE A 325 6.61 -14.49 14.10
C ILE A 325 7.15 -14.99 12.75
N SER A 326 7.65 -14.05 11.94
CA SER A 326 8.32 -14.30 10.68
C SER A 326 9.58 -13.42 10.51
N GLY A 327 10.69 -14.01 10.08
CA GLY A 327 11.94 -13.29 9.86
C GLY A 327 12.50 -12.69 11.16
N GLU A 328 12.73 -11.37 11.16
CA GLU A 328 13.31 -10.61 12.28
C GLU A 328 12.25 -10.16 13.32
N GLU A 329 11.01 -10.63 13.19
CA GLU A 329 9.94 -10.33 14.16
C GLU A 329 10.20 -11.01 15.50
N ASN A 330 9.97 -10.28 16.60
CA ASN A 330 10.15 -10.79 17.96
C ASN A 330 8.82 -11.24 18.55
N ALA A 331 8.85 -12.14 19.53
CA ALA A 331 7.64 -12.48 20.26
C ALA A 331 7.26 -11.33 21.22
N ILE A 332 5.95 -11.07 21.36
CA ILE A 332 5.45 -10.14 22.38
C ILE A 332 5.83 -10.68 23.76
N ARG A 333 6.26 -9.79 24.66
CA ARG A 333 6.66 -10.17 26.01
C ARG A 333 5.55 -10.95 26.71
N GLY A 334 5.93 -12.04 27.37
CA GLY A 334 4.99 -12.92 28.06
C GLY A 334 4.33 -13.97 27.17
N THR A 335 4.56 -13.97 25.85
CA THR A 335 4.05 -14.98 24.93
C THR A 335 5.13 -15.97 24.50
N ARG A 336 4.72 -17.12 23.95
CA ARG A 336 5.64 -18.09 23.33
C ARG A 336 5.82 -17.77 21.84
N PRO A 337 7.05 -17.75 21.29
CA PRO A 337 7.22 -17.62 19.86
C PRO A 337 6.62 -18.83 19.13
N LEU A 338 5.93 -18.57 18.03
CA LEU A 338 5.43 -19.59 17.12
C LEU A 338 5.72 -19.14 15.70
N SER A 339 6.33 -19.99 14.89
CA SER A 339 6.48 -19.74 13.46
C SER A 339 5.72 -20.83 12.72
N VAL A 340 4.69 -20.41 11.98
CA VAL A 340 3.83 -21.33 11.24
C VAL A 340 4.04 -21.09 9.74
N PRO A 341 4.33 -22.14 8.95
CA PRO A 341 4.34 -22.03 7.50
C PRO A 341 3.00 -21.51 6.98
N LEU A 342 3.02 -20.62 5.97
CA LEU A 342 1.78 -20.02 5.44
C LEU A 342 0.79 -21.07 4.95
N THR A 343 1.26 -22.17 4.38
CA THR A 343 0.41 -23.28 3.91
C THR A 343 -0.23 -24.10 5.02
N GLN A 344 0.24 -23.97 6.26
CA GLN A 344 -0.29 -24.66 7.46
C GLN A 344 -1.06 -23.71 8.40
N ILE A 345 -1.04 -22.38 8.17
CA ILE A 345 -1.56 -21.41 9.14
C ILE A 345 -3.05 -21.59 9.43
N ILE A 346 -3.86 -21.95 8.41
CA ILE A 346 -5.30 -22.19 8.59
C ILE A 346 -5.51 -23.36 9.56
N SER A 347 -4.85 -24.50 9.33
CA SER A 347 -4.91 -25.67 10.21
C SER A 347 -4.42 -25.34 11.63
N ALA A 348 -3.36 -24.55 11.76
CA ALA A 348 -2.82 -24.14 13.05
C ALA A 348 -3.79 -23.28 13.87
N VAL A 349 -4.41 -22.27 13.25
CA VAL A 349 -5.37 -21.40 13.95
C VAL A 349 -6.70 -22.09 14.24
N GLU A 350 -7.11 -23.05 13.41
CA GLU A 350 -8.27 -23.91 13.68
C GLU A 350 -8.01 -24.81 14.89
N TYR A 351 -6.84 -25.45 14.95
CA TYR A 351 -6.47 -26.28 16.09
C TYR A 351 -6.32 -25.44 17.37
N ALA A 352 -5.75 -24.25 17.28
CA ALA A 352 -5.61 -23.35 18.42
C ALA A 352 -6.97 -22.91 19.01
N GLY A 353 -7.95 -22.68 18.13
CA GLY A 353 -9.30 -22.22 18.46
C GLY A 353 -9.46 -20.69 18.54
N TYR A 354 -8.36 -19.94 18.73
CA TYR A 354 -8.39 -18.48 18.86
C TYR A 354 -7.25 -17.78 18.09
N PHE A 355 -7.62 -16.78 17.30
CA PHE A 355 -6.68 -15.90 16.59
C PHE A 355 -7.02 -14.42 16.82
N ILE A 356 -6.00 -13.62 17.13
CA ILE A 356 -6.13 -12.16 17.21
C ILE A 356 -4.98 -11.53 16.44
N GLY A 357 -5.28 -10.68 15.47
CA GLY A 357 -4.27 -9.99 14.68
C GLY A 357 -4.54 -8.52 14.49
N ILE A 358 -3.47 -7.75 14.26
CA ILE A 358 -3.61 -6.47 13.57
C ILE A 358 -4.06 -6.74 12.14
N ARG A 359 -4.89 -5.86 11.55
CA ARG A 359 -5.33 -6.05 10.17
C ARG A 359 -4.14 -6.15 9.20
N SER A 360 -3.93 -7.34 8.64
CA SER A 360 -2.82 -7.64 7.71
C SER A 360 -3.23 -8.69 6.68
N GLY A 361 -2.38 -8.94 5.69
CA GLY A 361 -2.59 -10.00 4.70
C GLY A 361 -2.72 -11.40 5.31
N LEU A 362 -2.17 -11.63 6.52
CA LEU A 362 -2.36 -12.87 7.24
C LEU A 362 -3.82 -13.04 7.71
N CYS A 363 -4.51 -11.95 8.06
CA CYS A 363 -5.94 -12.00 8.38
C CYS A 363 -6.78 -12.44 7.17
N ASP A 364 -6.37 -12.05 5.95
CA ASP A 364 -7.03 -12.51 4.72
C ASP A 364 -6.83 -14.01 4.51
N ILE A 365 -5.61 -14.52 4.70
CA ILE A 365 -5.31 -15.95 4.57
C ILE A 365 -6.14 -16.79 5.55
N VAL A 366 -6.20 -16.38 6.83
CA VAL A 366 -6.97 -17.12 7.86
C VAL A 366 -8.45 -16.75 7.87
N HIS A 367 -8.94 -15.97 6.91
CA HIS A 367 -10.33 -15.50 6.86
C HIS A 367 -11.34 -16.65 6.96
N THR A 368 -11.06 -17.75 6.25
CA THR A 368 -11.94 -18.93 6.13
C THR A 368 -11.72 -19.97 7.23
N ALA A 369 -10.77 -19.74 8.14
CA ALA A 369 -10.49 -20.65 9.24
C ALA A 369 -11.67 -20.73 10.23
N LYS A 370 -12.02 -21.93 10.65
CA LYS A 370 -13.11 -22.22 11.60
C LYS A 370 -12.65 -22.09 13.05
N CYS A 371 -12.36 -20.86 13.46
CA CYS A 371 -12.02 -20.52 14.84
C CYS A 371 -12.58 -19.15 15.25
N SER A 372 -12.44 -18.81 16.54
CA SER A 372 -12.73 -17.47 17.04
C SER A 372 -11.66 -16.50 16.56
N LYS A 373 -12.08 -15.47 15.83
CA LYS A 373 -11.15 -14.55 15.13
C LYS A 373 -11.47 -13.09 15.44
N LYS A 374 -10.45 -12.34 15.87
CA LYS A 374 -10.56 -10.90 16.17
C LYS A 374 -9.53 -10.10 15.39
N ILE A 375 -9.94 -8.95 14.87
CA ILE A 375 -9.06 -7.97 14.22
C ILE A 375 -8.98 -6.72 15.08
N VAL A 376 -7.77 -6.24 15.29
CA VAL A 376 -7.50 -4.95 15.90
C VAL A 376 -7.08 -3.96 14.82
N PHE A 377 -7.81 -2.85 14.72
CA PHE A 377 -7.55 -1.77 13.79
C PHE A 377 -6.91 -0.58 14.53
N PRO A 378 -5.88 0.05 13.95
CA PRO A 378 -5.45 1.36 14.41
C PRO A 378 -6.57 2.38 14.17
N ASN A 379 -6.63 3.41 15.02
CA ASN A 379 -7.52 4.52 14.80
C ASN A 379 -6.98 5.39 13.66
N GLY A 380 -7.68 5.43 12.53
CA GLY A 380 -7.24 6.20 11.37
C GLY A 380 -8.21 6.12 10.20
N THR A 381 -7.95 6.96 9.21
CA THR A 381 -8.61 6.92 7.91
C THR A 381 -7.76 6.15 6.90
N TYR A 382 -8.41 5.53 5.92
CA TYR A 382 -7.72 4.83 4.85
C TYR A 382 -7.18 5.83 3.82
N SER A 383 -5.86 5.91 3.67
CA SER A 383 -5.20 6.82 2.71
C SER A 383 -5.67 8.27 2.91
N THR A 384 -5.99 8.98 1.82
CA THR A 384 -6.56 10.34 1.82
C THR A 384 -8.10 10.35 1.82
N THR A 385 -8.75 9.20 2.04
CA THR A 385 -10.21 9.08 1.99
C THR A 385 -10.83 9.46 3.35
N PRO A 386 -12.12 9.83 3.40
CA PRO A 386 -12.82 10.08 4.67
C PRO A 386 -13.16 8.79 5.44
N PHE A 387 -12.97 7.61 4.85
CA PHE A 387 -13.39 6.33 5.44
C PHE A 387 -12.41 5.83 6.49
N LYS A 388 -12.93 5.18 7.53
CA LYS A 388 -12.07 4.55 8.54
C LYS A 388 -11.37 3.33 7.95
N VAL A 389 -10.14 3.08 8.40
CA VAL A 389 -9.38 1.86 8.05
C VAL A 389 -10.20 0.62 8.38
N LYS A 390 -10.90 0.61 9.52
CA LYS A 390 -11.80 -0.47 9.93
C LYS A 390 -12.89 -0.75 8.91
N ASP A 391 -13.53 0.29 8.38
CA ASP A 391 -14.64 0.12 7.45
C ASP A 391 -14.13 -0.49 6.13
N PHE A 392 -13.06 0.10 5.58
CA PHE A 392 -12.49 -0.35 4.31
C PHE A 392 -11.98 -1.80 4.36
N PHE A 393 -11.32 -2.19 5.46
CA PHE A 393 -10.64 -3.49 5.58
C PHE A 393 -11.40 -4.52 6.44
N ALA A 394 -12.63 -4.25 6.85
CA ALA A 394 -13.44 -5.19 7.64
C ALA A 394 -13.56 -6.55 6.93
N LEU A 395 -13.53 -7.64 7.71
CA LEU A 395 -13.74 -8.99 7.22
C LEU A 395 -15.02 -9.57 7.83
N SER A 396 -15.90 -10.14 7.00
CA SER A 396 -17.13 -10.74 7.49
C SER A 396 -16.85 -11.94 8.41
N GLY A 397 -17.64 -12.11 9.48
CA GLY A 397 -17.45 -13.21 10.44
C GLY A 397 -16.31 -13.02 11.45
N TRP A 398 -15.76 -11.81 11.55
CA TRP A 398 -14.73 -11.45 12.53
C TRP A 398 -15.27 -10.45 13.56
N GLU A 399 -14.76 -10.52 14.79
CA GLU A 399 -14.94 -9.44 15.76
C GLU A 399 -13.95 -8.29 15.46
N HIS A 400 -14.43 -7.06 15.42
CA HIS A 400 -13.64 -5.90 15.01
C HIS A 400 -13.47 -4.87 16.12
N TYR A 401 -12.22 -4.66 16.56
CA TYR A 401 -11.85 -3.69 17.58
C TYR A 401 -11.07 -2.52 16.97
N THR A 402 -11.33 -1.31 17.44
CA THR A 402 -10.53 -0.13 17.06
C THR A 402 -9.90 0.41 18.32
N LEU A 403 -8.59 0.69 18.29
CA LEU A 403 -7.94 1.35 19.40
C LEU A 403 -8.57 2.72 19.64
N GLY A 404 -8.76 3.08 20.91
CA GLY A 404 -9.14 4.46 21.25
C GLY A 404 -8.09 5.46 20.78
N PRO A 405 -8.40 6.77 20.73
CA PRO A 405 -7.36 7.78 20.59
C PRO A 405 -6.31 7.55 21.68
N GLN A 406 -5.04 7.38 21.26
CA GLN A 406 -3.92 7.39 22.19
C GLN A 406 -3.94 8.76 22.91
N PRO A 407 -3.85 8.79 24.25
CA PRO A 407 -3.92 10.03 25.02
C PRO A 407 -2.83 11.04 24.64
#